data_AF-A0A521HN38-F1
#
_entry.id   AF-A0A521HN38-F1
#
_cell.length_a   1.000
_cell.length_b   1.000
_cell.length_c   1.000
_cell.angle_alpha   90.00
_cell.angle_beta   90.00
_cell.angle_gamma   90.00
#
_symmetry.space_group_name_H-M   'P 1'
#
loop_
_entity.id
_entity.type
_entity.pdbx_description
1 polymer ?
#
loop_
_entity_poly.entity_id
_entity_poly.type
_entity_poly.pdbx_seq_one_letter_code
_entity_poly.pdbx_strand_id
1 'polypeptide(L)'
;GLPVAELPGGCRLTLLSPDHERLLELKDRWADELRAARVASGDVAALRRRLADARNLRPLGDVLGVEDEAAEGRFELPDAHDHDLQGGPEDTLGGSEGEPGGEAPFGGDGSLANGSSIALLLEYPKDAPEVRLLLAGDAWPSVLEASIDRLLQGGSPRLALDGFKLPHHGSVANITPSLLQKLACQNYMISTSGAVFRHPHARAVELLLSSHNGRGRPHLHFNYLTVTTSPWADVADQQARGYEACHPKGLSLAL
;
A
#
# COMPACT_ATOMS: atom_id res chain seq x y z
N GLY A 1 -1.65 10.33 22.53
CA GLY A 1 -0.80 9.38 21.78
C GLY A 1 -1.58 8.80 20.63
N LEU A 2 -0.90 8.20 19.65
CA LEU A 2 -1.57 7.45 18.59
C LEU A 2 -2.19 6.15 19.16
N PRO A 3 -3.27 5.61 18.57
CA PRO A 3 -3.83 4.33 18.99
C PRO A 3 -2.84 3.18 18.78
N VAL A 4 -2.76 2.27 19.74
CA VAL A 4 -1.84 1.13 19.74
C VAL A 4 -2.59 -0.15 20.06
N ALA A 5 -2.28 -1.22 19.34
CA ALA A 5 -2.68 -2.59 19.64
C ALA A 5 -1.43 -3.47 19.82
N GLU A 6 -1.37 -4.23 20.90
CA GLU A 6 -0.31 -5.22 21.13
C GLU A 6 -0.89 -6.62 20.86
N LEU A 7 -0.23 -7.37 19.99
CA LEU A 7 -0.65 -8.71 19.59
C LEU A 7 0.08 -9.78 20.42
N PRO A 8 -0.52 -10.96 20.61
CA PRO A 8 0.19 -12.12 21.13
C PRO A 8 1.49 -12.37 20.36
N GLY A 9 2.57 -12.69 21.08
CA GLY A 9 3.91 -12.83 20.49
C GLY A 9 4.75 -11.56 20.50
N GLY A 10 4.23 -10.41 20.99
CA GLY A 10 5.05 -9.22 21.23
C GLY A 10 5.18 -8.29 20.03
N CYS A 11 4.28 -8.38 19.05
CA CYS A 11 4.16 -7.39 17.97
C CYS A 11 3.31 -6.19 18.45
N ARG A 12 3.75 -4.98 18.14
CA ARG A 12 2.99 -3.75 18.36
C ARG A 12 2.57 -3.16 17.02
N LEU A 13 1.29 -2.80 16.91
CA LEU A 13 0.71 -2.07 15.80
C LEU A 13 0.28 -0.69 16.28
N THR A 14 0.83 0.36 15.70
CA THR A 14 0.40 1.75 15.93
C THR A 14 -0.39 2.23 14.71
N LEU A 15 -1.61 2.71 14.93
CA LEU A 15 -2.47 3.25 13.86
C LEU A 15 -2.00 4.66 13.47
N LEU A 16 -1.65 4.84 12.20
CA LEU A 16 -1.24 6.13 11.63
C LEU A 16 -2.33 6.78 10.77
N SER A 17 -3.22 5.98 10.18
CA SER A 17 -4.39 6.42 9.39
C SER A 17 -5.50 5.39 9.52
N PRO A 18 -6.79 5.76 9.40
CA PRO A 18 -7.28 7.14 9.43
C PRO A 18 -7.10 7.77 10.83
N ASP A 19 -7.06 9.10 10.88
CA ASP A 19 -7.08 9.81 12.15
C ASP A 19 -8.52 10.09 12.64
N HIS A 20 -8.65 10.66 13.84
CA HIS A 20 -9.95 10.95 14.43
C HIS A 20 -10.81 11.90 13.58
N GLU A 21 -10.18 12.89 12.94
CA GLU A 21 -10.89 13.88 12.14
C GLU A 21 -11.45 13.24 10.87
N ARG A 22 -10.64 12.43 10.17
CA ARG A 22 -11.09 11.68 9.00
C ARG A 22 -12.19 10.68 9.36
N LEU A 23 -12.09 9.99 10.50
CA LEU A 23 -13.15 9.11 10.98
C LEU A 23 -14.48 9.85 11.21
N LEU A 24 -14.43 11.10 11.70
CA LEU A 24 -15.64 11.93 11.87
C LEU A 24 -16.26 12.34 10.54
N GLU A 25 -15.44 12.62 9.52
CA GLU A 25 -15.93 12.94 8.16
C GLU A 25 -16.51 11.71 7.46
N LEU A 26 -15.91 10.54 7.68
CA LEU A 26 -16.33 9.29 7.05
C LEU A 26 -17.59 8.68 7.67
N LYS A 27 -17.95 9.02 8.92
CA LYS A 27 -19.06 8.37 9.64
C LYS A 27 -20.39 8.44 8.88
N ASP A 28 -20.70 9.59 8.28
CA ASP A 28 -21.97 9.81 7.60
C ASP A 28 -21.98 9.07 6.26
N ARG A 29 -20.82 9.05 5.57
CA ARG A 29 -20.62 8.26 4.35
C ARG A 29 -20.71 6.76 4.62
N TRP A 30 -20.10 6.25 5.68
CA TRP A 30 -20.25 4.84 6.05
C TRP A 30 -21.69 4.49 6.41
N ALA A 31 -22.44 5.40 7.04
CA ALA A 31 -23.87 5.18 7.25
C ALA A 31 -24.65 5.12 5.92
N ASP A 32 -24.30 5.96 4.94
CA ASP A 32 -24.86 5.91 3.59
C ASP A 32 -24.52 4.58 2.89
N GLU A 33 -23.26 4.17 2.93
CA GLU A 33 -22.78 2.91 2.32
C GLU A 33 -23.45 1.69 2.96
N LEU A 34 -23.57 1.66 4.29
CA LEU A 34 -24.28 0.60 5.01
C LEU A 34 -25.77 0.56 4.64
N ARG A 35 -26.41 1.72 4.45
CA ARG A 35 -27.81 1.81 3.98
C ARG A 35 -27.95 1.33 2.54
N ALA A 36 -27.07 1.75 1.64
CA ALA A 36 -27.04 1.29 0.25
C ALA A 36 -26.81 -0.24 0.20
N ALA A 37 -25.94 -0.74 1.07
CA ALA A 37 -25.72 -2.15 1.28
C ALA A 37 -26.91 -2.84 1.98
N ARG A 38 -27.82 -2.16 2.68
CA ARG A 38 -28.82 -2.82 3.53
C ARG A 38 -28.15 -3.73 4.58
N VAL A 39 -27.00 -3.31 5.10
CA VAL A 39 -26.28 -3.96 6.21
C VAL A 39 -26.39 -3.07 7.43
N ALA A 40 -26.85 -3.63 8.56
CA ALA A 40 -26.89 -2.87 9.81
C ALA A 40 -25.47 -2.65 10.36
N SER A 41 -25.19 -1.45 10.87
CA SER A 41 -23.92 -1.19 11.56
C SER A 41 -23.74 -2.16 12.73
N GLY A 42 -22.55 -2.75 12.84
CA GLY A 42 -22.23 -3.76 13.86
C GLY A 42 -22.72 -5.18 13.55
N ASP A 43 -23.47 -5.42 12.48
CA ASP A 43 -23.87 -6.77 12.06
C ASP A 43 -22.74 -7.47 11.29
N VAL A 44 -21.74 -7.92 12.05
CA VAL A 44 -20.57 -8.65 11.52
C VAL A 44 -20.98 -9.92 10.77
N ALA A 45 -22.05 -10.59 11.19
CA ALA A 45 -22.51 -11.82 10.55
C ALA A 45 -23.11 -11.55 9.17
N ALA A 46 -23.96 -10.52 9.02
CA ALA A 46 -24.46 -10.09 7.72
C ALA A 46 -23.33 -9.62 6.80
N LEU A 47 -22.38 -8.84 7.33
CA LEU A 47 -21.23 -8.37 6.55
C LEU A 47 -20.38 -9.54 6.04
N ARG A 48 -20.05 -10.52 6.90
CA ARG A 48 -19.30 -11.73 6.52
C ARG A 48 -20.00 -12.55 5.46
N ARG A 49 -21.32 -12.76 5.58
CA ARG A 49 -22.11 -13.47 4.56
C ARG A 49 -22.02 -12.74 3.21
N ARG A 50 -22.19 -11.42 3.21
CA ARG A 50 -22.10 -10.64 1.98
C ARG A 50 -20.71 -10.67 1.34
N LEU A 51 -19.64 -10.57 2.13
CA LEU A 51 -18.27 -10.72 1.64
C LEU A 51 -18.06 -12.11 1.02
N ALA A 52 -18.60 -13.16 1.64
CA ALA A 52 -18.55 -14.52 1.10
C ALA A 52 -19.39 -14.68 -0.19
N ASP A 53 -20.50 -13.96 -0.34
CA ASP A 53 -21.34 -14.02 -1.54
C ASP A 53 -20.76 -13.20 -2.71
N ALA A 54 -20.02 -12.14 -2.41
CA ALA A 54 -19.38 -11.28 -3.40
C ALA A 54 -18.17 -11.99 -4.05
N ARG A 55 -18.32 -12.46 -5.29
CA ARG A 55 -17.27 -13.19 -6.03
C ARG A 55 -15.91 -12.46 -6.05
N ASN A 56 -15.91 -11.13 -6.12
CA ASN A 56 -14.71 -10.30 -6.24
C ASN A 56 -14.11 -9.87 -4.88
N LEU A 57 -14.81 -10.13 -3.76
CA LEU A 57 -14.37 -9.74 -2.41
C LEU A 57 -14.13 -10.96 -1.50
N ARG A 58 -14.19 -12.17 -2.08
CA ARG A 58 -13.82 -13.39 -1.38
C ARG A 58 -12.32 -13.36 -1.06
N PRO A 59 -11.92 -13.62 0.19
CA PRO A 59 -10.52 -13.94 0.48
C PRO A 59 -10.09 -15.08 -0.45
N LEU A 60 -8.94 -14.93 -1.11
CA LEU A 60 -8.40 -15.88 -2.09
C LEU A 60 -7.92 -17.22 -1.47
N GLY A 61 -8.43 -17.58 -0.29
CA GLY A 61 -7.85 -18.61 0.57
C GLY A 61 -6.72 -18.04 1.44
N ASP A 62 -6.09 -18.91 2.23
CA ASP A 62 -4.92 -18.56 3.03
C ASP A 62 -3.67 -18.44 2.14
N VAL A 63 -3.56 -17.30 1.46
CA VAL A 63 -2.42 -16.98 0.57
C VAL A 63 -1.12 -16.73 1.35
N LEU A 64 -1.15 -16.76 2.69
CA LEU A 64 0.02 -16.56 3.54
C LEU A 64 0.32 -17.76 4.45
N GLY A 65 -0.26 -18.94 4.17
CA GLY A 65 -0.20 -20.00 5.17
C GLY A 65 -0.71 -21.39 4.81
N VAL A 66 -0.65 -21.86 3.57
CA VAL A 66 -0.64 -23.32 3.30
C VAL A 66 0.02 -23.61 1.95
N GLU A 67 1.19 -24.25 2.01
CA GLU A 67 1.64 -25.13 0.94
C GLU A 67 0.61 -26.26 0.83
N ASP A 68 0.22 -26.63 -0.40
CA ASP A 68 -0.74 -27.69 -0.74
C ASP A 68 -2.20 -27.27 -0.95
N GLU A 69 -2.47 -26.48 -1.99
CA GLU A 69 -3.40 -26.90 -3.05
C GLU A 69 -3.01 -26.25 -4.38
N ALA A 70 -2.84 -27.04 -5.43
CA ALA A 70 -2.59 -26.53 -6.77
C ALA A 70 -3.82 -25.72 -7.23
N ALA A 71 -3.64 -24.42 -7.36
CA ALA A 71 -4.66 -23.53 -7.90
C ALA A 71 -4.72 -23.62 -9.44
N GLU A 72 -4.80 -24.83 -9.97
CA GLU A 72 -5.03 -25.05 -11.40
C GLU A 72 -6.41 -24.49 -11.77
N GLY A 73 -6.43 -23.51 -12.67
CA GLY A 73 -7.64 -22.92 -13.24
C GLY A 73 -8.36 -21.88 -12.37
N ARG A 74 -7.73 -21.36 -11.31
CA ARG A 74 -8.32 -20.30 -10.44
C ARG A 74 -7.66 -18.93 -10.59
N PHE A 75 -6.63 -18.82 -11.42
CA PHE A 75 -5.91 -17.58 -11.69
C PHE A 75 -5.79 -17.38 -13.20
N GLU A 76 -6.45 -16.36 -13.73
CA GLU A 76 -5.98 -15.73 -14.97
C GLU A 76 -4.77 -14.88 -14.56
N LEU A 77 -3.59 -15.39 -14.89
CA LEU A 77 -2.38 -14.57 -14.85
C LEU A 77 -2.49 -13.51 -15.95
N PRO A 78 -1.99 -12.28 -15.72
CA PRO A 78 -1.88 -11.27 -16.76
C PRO A 78 -1.30 -11.86 -18.04
N ASP A 79 -1.95 -11.61 -19.17
CA ASP A 79 -1.46 -11.96 -20.50
C ASP A 79 -0.01 -11.44 -20.62
N ALA A 80 0.87 -12.26 -21.19
CA ALA A 80 2.29 -11.90 -21.35
C ALA A 80 2.55 -10.60 -22.15
N HIS A 81 1.51 -10.09 -22.83
CA HIS A 81 1.49 -8.85 -23.61
C HIS A 81 0.51 -7.82 -23.00
N ASP A 82 0.05 -8.04 -21.77
CA ASP A 82 -0.82 -7.15 -21.01
C ASP A 82 -2.18 -6.88 -21.70
N HIS A 83 -2.67 -7.80 -22.55
CA HIS A 83 -3.92 -7.63 -23.31
C HIS A 83 -5.20 -7.79 -22.48
N ASP A 84 -5.18 -8.67 -21.49
CA ASP A 84 -6.25 -8.88 -20.52
C ASP A 84 -6.37 -7.76 -19.48
N LEU A 85 -5.37 -6.88 -19.39
CA LEU A 85 -5.41 -5.66 -18.58
C LEU A 85 -6.37 -4.58 -19.14
N GLN A 86 -6.97 -4.81 -20.32
CA GLN A 86 -7.95 -3.89 -20.92
C GLN A 86 -9.36 -4.01 -20.31
N GLY A 87 -9.64 -5.05 -19.53
CA GLY A 87 -10.91 -5.28 -18.85
C GLY A 87 -10.71 -5.41 -17.34
N GLY A 88 -10.42 -4.30 -16.65
CA GLY A 88 -10.17 -4.32 -15.21
C GLY A 88 -11.44 -4.60 -14.39
N PRO A 89 -11.33 -5.29 -13.23
CA PRO A 89 -12.35 -5.17 -12.20
C PRO A 89 -12.40 -3.71 -11.74
N GLU A 90 -13.58 -3.10 -11.80
CA GLU A 90 -13.80 -1.75 -11.28
C GLU A 90 -13.35 -1.69 -9.81
N ASP A 91 -12.71 -0.58 -9.44
CA ASP A 91 -12.47 -0.21 -8.05
C ASP A 91 -13.83 -0.06 -7.35
N THR A 92 -14.31 -1.19 -6.85
CA THR A 92 -15.64 -1.35 -6.26
C THR A 92 -15.75 -0.70 -4.88
N LEU A 93 -14.68 -0.07 -4.39
CA LEU A 93 -14.66 0.67 -3.14
C LEU A 93 -14.47 2.20 -3.34
N GLY A 94 -14.28 2.67 -4.58
CA GLY A 94 -14.00 4.10 -4.83
C GLY A 94 -14.28 4.63 -6.24
N GLY A 95 -14.82 3.83 -7.15
CA GLY A 95 -14.89 4.10 -8.59
C GLY A 95 -15.76 5.27 -9.10
N SER A 96 -15.99 6.34 -8.34
CA SER A 96 -16.76 7.51 -8.79
C SER A 96 -15.99 8.80 -9.00
N GLU A 97 -14.70 8.89 -8.64
CA GLU A 97 -13.84 10.02 -9.00
C GLU A 97 -12.54 9.50 -9.64
N GLY A 98 -12.18 10.03 -10.80
CA GLY A 98 -11.10 9.47 -11.63
C GLY A 98 -9.77 9.42 -10.88
N GLU A 99 -9.11 8.25 -10.91
CA GLU A 99 -7.77 8.06 -10.36
C GLU A 99 -6.82 9.13 -10.91
N PRO A 100 -6.03 9.82 -10.05
CA PRO A 100 -5.04 10.77 -10.50
C PRO A 100 -4.00 10.09 -11.40
N GLY A 101 -3.86 10.57 -12.64
CA GLY A 101 -2.83 10.05 -13.56
C GLY A 101 -1.41 10.38 -13.08
N GLY A 102 -0.40 9.74 -13.69
CA GLY A 102 1.00 9.87 -13.26
C GLY A 102 1.60 11.26 -13.33
N GLU A 103 0.94 12.20 -14.02
CA GLU A 103 1.35 13.59 -14.08
C GLU A 103 0.66 14.50 -13.04
N ALA A 104 -0.22 13.96 -12.21
CA ALA A 104 -0.88 14.71 -11.16
C ALA A 104 0.11 15.32 -10.14
N PRO A 105 -0.30 16.37 -9.41
CA PRO A 105 0.47 16.88 -8.29
C PRO A 105 0.73 15.80 -7.23
N PHE A 106 1.90 15.86 -6.60
CA PHE A 106 2.22 14.99 -5.47
C PHE A 106 1.28 15.24 -4.29
N GLY A 107 0.78 14.18 -3.68
CA GLY A 107 -0.10 14.28 -2.50
C GLY A 107 -1.51 14.79 -2.78
N GLY A 108 -1.95 14.80 -4.05
CA GLY A 108 -3.23 15.35 -4.47
C GLY A 108 -4.44 14.41 -4.37
N ASP A 109 -4.34 13.27 -3.69
CA ASP A 109 -5.48 12.37 -3.51
C ASP A 109 -6.56 13.01 -2.62
N GLY A 110 -7.80 13.05 -3.12
CA GLY A 110 -8.98 13.54 -2.39
C GLY A 110 -10.06 12.48 -2.21
N SER A 111 -9.82 11.23 -2.61
CA SER A 111 -10.81 10.16 -2.55
C SER A 111 -11.06 9.71 -1.11
N LEU A 112 -12.34 9.65 -0.73
CA LEU A 112 -12.73 9.27 0.64
C LEU A 112 -12.39 7.82 0.96
N ALA A 113 -12.40 6.94 -0.05
CA ALA A 113 -11.99 5.54 0.08
C ALA A 113 -10.54 5.45 0.56
N ASN A 114 -9.61 6.12 -0.13
CA ASN A 114 -8.20 6.12 0.24
C ASN A 114 -7.96 6.87 1.56
N GLY A 115 -8.70 7.95 1.81
CA GLY A 115 -8.71 8.66 3.10
C GLY A 115 -9.17 7.80 4.28
N SER A 116 -9.91 6.72 4.03
CA SER A 116 -10.32 5.74 5.03
C SER A 116 -9.30 4.61 5.25
N SER A 117 -8.20 4.60 4.51
CA SER A 117 -7.17 3.56 4.58
C SER A 117 -6.59 3.39 5.98
N ILE A 118 -6.51 2.14 6.41
CA ILE A 118 -5.82 1.73 7.62
C ILE A 118 -4.32 1.67 7.33
N ALA A 119 -3.56 2.62 7.87
CA ALA A 119 -2.11 2.59 7.84
C ALA A 119 -1.53 2.26 9.21
N LEU A 120 -0.56 1.35 9.25
CA LEU A 120 0.01 0.81 10.47
C LEU A 120 1.53 0.97 10.50
N LEU A 121 2.06 1.38 11.64
CA LEU A 121 3.46 1.14 12.00
C LEU A 121 3.52 -0.15 12.82
N LEU A 122 4.19 -1.16 12.26
CA LEU A 122 4.46 -2.43 12.92
C LEU A 122 5.84 -2.37 13.57
N GLU A 123 5.94 -2.79 14.83
CA GLU A 123 7.18 -2.86 15.60
C GLU A 123 7.32 -4.23 16.27
N TYR A 124 8.45 -4.90 16.04
CA TYR A 124 8.72 -6.22 16.59
C TYR A 124 10.21 -6.45 16.92
N PRO A 125 10.54 -7.05 18.08
CA PRO A 125 9.67 -7.19 19.25
C PRO A 125 9.34 -5.83 19.87
N LYS A 126 8.16 -5.66 20.47
CA LYS A 126 7.60 -4.35 20.88
C LYS A 126 8.48 -3.51 21.82
N ASP A 127 9.27 -4.17 22.67
CA ASP A 127 10.07 -3.50 23.72
C ASP A 127 11.46 -3.07 23.22
N ALA A 128 11.97 -3.76 22.19
CA ALA A 128 13.24 -3.47 21.53
C ALA A 128 13.10 -3.78 20.03
N PRO A 129 12.44 -2.92 19.24
CA PRO A 129 12.11 -3.23 17.87
C PRO A 129 13.36 -3.46 17.02
N GLU A 130 13.48 -4.68 16.49
CA GLU A 130 14.45 -5.07 15.46
C GLU A 130 13.85 -4.93 14.06
N VAL A 131 12.52 -4.92 13.97
CA VAL A 131 11.75 -4.76 12.74
C VAL A 131 10.74 -3.65 12.94
N ARG A 132 10.81 -2.63 12.08
CA ARG A 132 9.88 -1.51 11.99
C ARG A 132 9.39 -1.34 10.56
N LEU A 133 8.12 -1.66 10.32
CA LEU A 133 7.51 -1.58 8.99
C LEU A 133 6.39 -0.54 8.97
N LEU A 134 6.42 0.35 7.98
CA LEU A 134 5.28 1.21 7.67
C LEU A 134 4.46 0.57 6.55
N LEU A 135 3.25 0.12 6.90
CA LEU A 135 2.26 -0.44 5.99
C LEU A 135 1.21 0.64 5.71
N ALA A 136 1.38 1.41 4.64
CA ALA A 136 0.64 2.65 4.46
C ALA A 136 -0.77 2.51 3.88
N GLY A 137 -1.21 1.29 3.51
CA GLY A 137 -2.48 1.11 2.78
C GLY A 137 -2.49 2.00 1.54
N ASP A 138 -3.55 2.76 1.36
CA ASP A 138 -3.67 3.82 0.35
C ASP A 138 -3.83 5.20 1.01
N ALA A 139 -3.35 5.33 2.25
CA ALA A 139 -3.57 6.50 3.07
C ALA A 139 -3.05 7.78 2.43
N TRP A 140 -3.73 8.89 2.74
CA TRP A 140 -3.27 10.20 2.34
C TRP A 140 -1.95 10.57 3.03
N PRO A 141 -1.01 11.18 2.29
CA PRO A 141 0.31 11.50 2.83
C PRO A 141 0.24 12.53 3.96
N SER A 142 -0.72 13.47 3.91
CA SER A 142 -0.92 14.47 4.97
C SER A 142 -1.26 13.83 6.33
N VAL A 143 -2.09 12.79 6.34
CA VAL A 143 -2.47 12.05 7.55
C VAL A 143 -1.28 11.26 8.09
N LEU A 144 -0.53 10.59 7.20
CA LEU A 144 0.71 9.90 7.58
C LEU A 144 1.74 10.86 8.17
N GLU A 145 1.97 12.00 7.51
CA GLU A 145 2.90 13.05 7.97
C GLU A 145 2.54 13.54 9.38
N ALA A 146 1.27 13.87 9.62
CA ALA A 146 0.80 14.32 10.93
C ALA A 146 1.00 13.25 12.02
N SER A 147 0.75 11.98 11.70
CA SER A 147 0.99 10.86 12.62
C SER A 147 2.48 10.63 12.88
N ILE A 148 3.32 10.69 11.85
CA ILE A 148 4.77 10.58 11.98
C ILE A 148 5.34 11.74 12.81
N ASP A 149 4.84 12.96 12.63
CA ASP A 149 5.26 14.11 13.42
C ASP A 149 5.00 13.89 14.92
N ARG A 150 3.87 13.29 15.28
CA ARG A 150 3.58 12.91 16.68
C ARG A 150 4.57 11.87 17.21
N LEU A 151 5.03 10.93 16.39
CA LEU A 151 6.05 9.95 16.77
C LEU A 151 7.44 10.58 16.93
N LEU A 152 7.75 11.62 16.14
CA LEU A 152 9.06 12.29 16.13
C LEU A 152 9.21 13.37 17.22
N GLN A 153 8.15 13.71 17.96
CA GLN A 153 8.21 14.64 19.10
C GLN A 153 9.26 14.24 20.16
N GLY A 154 9.74 12.99 20.16
CA GLY A 154 10.84 12.50 20.99
C GLY A 154 12.25 12.95 20.56
N GLY A 155 12.39 13.83 19.57
CA GLY A 155 13.66 14.50 19.21
C GLY A 155 14.47 13.83 18.09
N SER A 156 13.97 12.75 17.50
CA SER A 156 14.57 12.18 16.29
C SER A 156 14.16 12.98 15.06
N PRO A 157 15.08 13.31 14.14
CA PRO A 157 14.73 14.09 12.95
C PRO A 157 13.92 13.29 11.92
N ARG A 158 13.97 11.95 11.99
CA ARG A 158 13.34 11.02 11.03
C ARG A 158 12.91 9.74 11.74
N LEU A 159 11.89 9.10 11.21
CA LEU A 159 11.43 7.79 11.64
C LEU A 159 12.26 6.72 10.94
N ALA A 160 13.10 6.00 11.69
CA ALA A 160 13.85 4.87 11.17
C ALA A 160 12.91 3.68 10.93
N LEU A 161 12.97 3.14 9.72
CA LEU A 161 12.17 1.99 9.27
C LEU A 161 13.07 0.96 8.59
N ASP A 162 12.74 -0.30 8.81
CA ASP A 162 13.33 -1.43 8.08
C ASP A 162 12.63 -1.66 6.75
N GLY A 163 11.37 -1.22 6.63
CA GLY A 163 10.62 -1.28 5.38
C GLY A 163 9.44 -0.31 5.31
N PHE A 164 9.14 0.12 4.09
CA PHE A 164 8.01 1.01 3.78
C PHE A 164 7.24 0.49 2.58
N LYS A 165 6.00 0.01 2.79
CA LYS A 165 5.07 -0.28 1.68
C LYS A 165 4.51 1.04 1.19
N LEU A 166 4.76 1.36 -0.08
CA LEU A 166 4.29 2.61 -0.67
C LEU A 166 2.76 2.68 -0.61
N PRO A 167 2.20 3.86 -0.27
CA PRO A 167 0.77 4.04 -0.30
C PRO A 167 0.26 3.96 -1.74
N HIS A 168 -0.96 3.42 -1.91
CA HIS A 168 -1.67 3.37 -3.19
C HIS A 168 -0.81 2.87 -4.34
N HIS A 169 -0.15 1.74 -4.10
CA HIS A 169 0.67 1.05 -5.09
C HIS A 169 1.87 1.87 -5.65
N GLY A 170 2.21 3.01 -5.05
CA GLY A 170 3.17 3.96 -5.62
C GLY A 170 2.54 5.01 -6.52
N SER A 171 1.33 5.48 -6.19
CA SER A 171 0.72 6.63 -6.84
C SER A 171 1.43 7.94 -6.49
N VAL A 172 1.55 8.86 -7.45
CA VAL A 172 2.01 10.24 -7.18
C VAL A 172 1.07 10.96 -6.22
N ALA A 173 -0.23 10.66 -6.26
CA ALA A 173 -1.22 11.34 -5.44
C ALA A 173 -1.13 10.98 -3.95
N ASN A 174 -0.41 9.90 -3.59
CA ASN A 174 -0.35 9.39 -2.22
C ASN A 174 1.05 9.51 -1.61
N ILE A 175 2.00 10.12 -2.32
CA ILE A 175 3.37 10.33 -1.85
C ILE A 175 3.75 11.79 -2.01
N THR A 176 4.56 12.30 -1.08
CA THR A 176 5.05 13.68 -1.07
C THR A 176 6.54 13.71 -0.72
N PRO A 177 7.27 14.76 -1.16
CA PRO A 177 8.64 14.98 -0.71
C PRO A 177 8.74 15.10 0.82
N SER A 178 7.77 15.78 1.46
CA SER A 178 7.71 15.96 2.91
C SER A 178 7.54 14.65 3.67
N LEU A 179 6.69 13.73 3.20
CA LEU A 179 6.55 12.40 3.78
C LEU A 179 7.88 11.65 3.74
N LEU A 180 8.53 11.57 2.57
CA LEU A 180 9.80 10.88 2.42
C LEU A 180 10.93 11.51 3.25
N GLN A 181 10.92 12.84 3.42
CA GLN A 181 11.88 13.54 4.28
C GLN A 181 11.70 13.22 5.77
N LYS A 182 10.56 12.72 6.21
CA LYS A 182 10.35 12.29 7.60
C LYS A 182 10.78 10.84 7.85
N LEU A 183 11.10 10.08 6.81
CA LEU A 183 11.42 8.64 6.91
C LEU A 183 12.87 8.37 6.58
N ALA A 184 13.54 7.55 7.39
CA ALA A 184 14.83 6.95 7.06
C ALA A 184 14.62 5.45 6.82
N CYS A 185 14.56 5.05 5.54
CA CYS A 185 14.25 3.69 5.12
C CYS A 185 15.16 3.26 3.97
N GLN A 186 15.50 1.98 3.90
CA GLN A 186 16.23 1.38 2.78
C GLN A 186 15.35 0.52 1.89
N ASN A 187 14.36 -0.20 2.46
CA ASN A 187 13.54 -1.15 1.71
C ASN A 187 12.16 -0.58 1.41
N TYR A 188 11.81 -0.51 0.13
CA TYR A 188 10.56 0.04 -0.35
C TYR A 188 9.76 -1.05 -1.07
N MET A 189 8.55 -1.32 -0.61
CA MET A 189 7.71 -2.37 -1.17
C MET A 189 6.66 -1.75 -2.10
N ILE A 190 6.61 -2.24 -3.34
CA ILE A 190 5.75 -1.75 -4.42
C ILE A 190 4.88 -2.92 -4.86
N SER A 191 3.61 -2.87 -4.46
CA SER A 191 2.68 -3.99 -4.60
C SER A 191 1.72 -3.79 -5.77
N THR A 192 2.16 -3.86 -7.02
CA THR A 192 1.31 -3.63 -8.20
C THR A 192 1.91 -4.20 -9.49
N SER A 193 1.03 -4.68 -10.37
CA SER A 193 1.35 -5.02 -11.76
C SER A 193 1.26 -3.83 -12.71
N GLY A 194 0.54 -2.77 -12.31
CA GLY A 194 0.24 -1.61 -13.14
C GLY A 194 -0.98 -1.78 -14.05
N ALA A 195 -1.74 -2.86 -13.91
CA ALA A 195 -2.87 -3.19 -14.78
C ALA A 195 -3.94 -2.10 -14.89
N VAL A 196 -4.44 -1.63 -13.75
CA VAL A 196 -5.63 -0.76 -13.72
C VAL A 196 -5.23 0.71 -13.90
N PHE A 197 -4.28 1.17 -13.09
CA PHE A 197 -3.94 2.60 -12.97
C PHE A 197 -2.53 2.94 -13.42
N ARG A 198 -1.79 1.98 -13.98
CA ARG A 198 -0.36 2.14 -14.36
C ARG A 198 0.54 2.52 -13.17
N HIS A 199 0.21 2.03 -11.98
CA HIS A 199 1.07 2.10 -10.79
C HIS A 199 2.24 1.09 -10.85
N PRO A 200 3.40 1.38 -10.26
CA PRO A 200 3.71 2.67 -9.65
C PRO A 200 3.88 3.71 -10.74
N HIS A 201 3.44 4.92 -10.46
CA HIS A 201 3.74 6.03 -11.34
C HIS A 201 5.25 6.27 -11.35
N ALA A 202 5.84 6.44 -12.54
CA ALA A 202 7.29 6.60 -12.64
C ALA A 202 7.81 7.76 -11.79
N ARG A 203 7.09 8.89 -11.79
CA ARG A 203 7.37 10.05 -10.94
C ARG A 203 7.37 9.76 -9.44
N ALA A 204 6.59 8.80 -8.96
CA ALA A 204 6.60 8.39 -7.55
C ALA A 204 7.90 7.65 -7.21
N VAL A 205 8.35 6.74 -8.08
CA VAL A 205 9.62 6.03 -7.90
C VAL A 205 10.81 6.99 -8.03
N GLU A 206 10.78 7.91 -9.00
CA GLU A 206 11.81 8.95 -9.15
C GLU A 206 11.89 9.87 -7.92
N LEU A 207 10.74 10.28 -7.37
CA LEU A 207 10.70 11.06 -6.14
C LEU A 207 11.32 10.28 -4.96
N LEU A 208 11.02 8.98 -4.86
CA LEU A 208 11.59 8.11 -3.84
C LEU A 208 13.10 7.99 -3.96
N LEU A 209 13.62 7.71 -5.16
CA LEU A 209 15.06 7.59 -5.40
C LEU A 209 15.80 8.90 -5.11
N SER A 210 15.25 10.04 -5.58
CA SER A 210 15.85 11.36 -5.36
C SER A 210 15.75 11.87 -3.91
N SER A 211 14.75 11.41 -3.16
CA SER A 211 14.54 11.77 -1.74
C SER A 211 15.09 10.73 -0.77
N HIS A 212 15.75 9.67 -1.26
CA HIS A 212 16.30 8.62 -0.42
C HIS A 212 17.32 9.20 0.56
N ASN A 213 17.14 8.85 1.83
CA ASN A 213 17.95 9.37 2.93
C ASN A 213 18.23 8.29 4.00
N GLY A 214 17.98 7.02 3.65
CA GLY A 214 18.42 5.87 4.43
C GLY A 214 19.94 5.69 4.36
N ARG A 215 20.47 4.80 5.19
CA ARG A 215 21.88 4.42 5.12
C ARG A 215 22.06 3.41 3.98
N GLY A 216 22.89 3.69 2.98
CA GLY A 216 23.11 2.75 1.88
C GLY A 216 22.28 3.08 0.64
N ARG A 217 22.03 2.07 -0.20
CA ARG A 217 21.29 2.23 -1.46
C ARG A 217 19.80 1.95 -1.22
N PRO A 218 18.87 2.65 -1.91
CA PRO A 218 17.46 2.29 -1.86
C PRO A 218 17.24 0.93 -2.56
N HIS A 219 16.50 0.05 -1.90
CA HIS A 219 16.08 -1.25 -2.41
C HIS A 219 14.59 -1.22 -2.73
N LEU A 220 14.27 -1.42 -4.00
CA LEU A 220 12.90 -1.49 -4.50
C LEU A 220 12.47 -2.95 -4.63
N HIS A 221 11.41 -3.33 -3.92
CA HIS A 221 10.85 -4.68 -3.92
C HIS A 221 9.53 -4.66 -4.66
N PHE A 222 9.53 -5.14 -5.91
CA PHE A 222 8.34 -5.31 -6.73
C PHE A 222 7.76 -6.71 -6.53
N ASN A 223 6.44 -6.85 -6.59
CA ASN A 223 5.76 -8.15 -6.60
C ASN A 223 5.40 -8.65 -8.01
N TYR A 224 5.62 -7.86 -9.05
CA TYR A 224 5.42 -8.24 -10.46
C TYR A 224 6.55 -7.69 -11.32
N LEU A 225 6.81 -8.36 -12.45
CA LEU A 225 7.62 -7.85 -13.56
C LEU A 225 6.72 -7.72 -14.80
N THR A 226 6.37 -6.50 -15.16
CA THR A 226 5.43 -6.14 -16.24
C THR A 226 6.00 -4.99 -17.07
N VAL A 227 5.33 -4.60 -18.15
CA VAL A 227 5.73 -3.41 -18.92
C VAL A 227 5.83 -2.17 -18.02
N THR A 228 4.93 -2.03 -17.04
CA THR A 228 4.95 -0.89 -16.10
C THR A 228 6.15 -0.95 -15.15
N THR A 229 6.56 -2.12 -14.66
CA THR A 229 7.59 -2.27 -13.61
C THR A 229 8.98 -2.65 -14.10
N SER A 230 9.09 -3.13 -15.34
CA SER A 230 10.34 -3.54 -16.00
C SER A 230 11.37 -2.42 -16.21
N PRO A 231 11.03 -1.12 -16.33
CA PRO A 231 12.05 -0.08 -16.46
C PRO A 231 13.06 -0.04 -15.30
N TRP A 232 12.64 -0.45 -14.10
CA TRP A 232 13.52 -0.51 -12.92
C TRP A 232 14.36 -1.80 -12.84
N ALA A 233 14.14 -2.77 -13.73
CA ALA A 233 14.93 -4.01 -13.79
C ALA A 233 16.26 -3.85 -14.57
N ASP A 234 16.48 -2.70 -15.22
CA ASP A 234 17.70 -2.42 -15.97
C ASP A 234 18.92 -2.32 -15.03
N VAL A 235 19.84 -3.27 -15.17
CA VAL A 235 21.06 -3.36 -14.35
C VAL A 235 22.00 -2.17 -14.59
N ALA A 236 22.11 -1.68 -15.83
CA ALA A 236 22.97 -0.53 -16.12
C ALA A 236 22.42 0.73 -15.47
N ASP A 237 21.12 0.92 -15.50
CA ASP A 237 20.44 2.03 -14.82
C ASP A 237 20.55 1.94 -13.29
N GLN A 238 20.35 0.76 -12.71
CA GLN A 238 20.57 0.49 -11.28
C GLN A 238 21.99 0.85 -10.83
N GLN A 239 23.01 0.46 -11.60
CA GLN A 239 24.40 0.81 -11.29
C GLN A 239 24.67 2.31 -11.47
N ALA A 240 24.12 2.93 -12.52
CA ALA A 240 24.32 4.35 -12.79
C ALA A 240 23.68 5.26 -11.73
N ARG A 241 22.47 4.91 -11.28
CA ARG A 241 21.69 5.70 -10.31
C ARG A 241 21.84 5.22 -8.86
N GLY A 242 22.52 4.10 -8.64
CA GLY A 242 22.89 3.62 -7.30
C GLY A 242 21.73 3.07 -6.47
N TYR A 243 20.78 2.38 -7.10
CA TYR A 243 19.69 1.67 -6.42
C TYR A 243 19.71 0.18 -6.77
N GLU A 244 18.98 -0.62 -6.01
CA GLU A 244 18.76 -2.03 -6.31
C GLU A 244 17.26 -2.27 -6.47
N ALA A 245 16.87 -3.01 -7.51
CA ALA A 245 15.50 -3.43 -7.68
C ALA A 245 15.41 -4.96 -7.77
N CYS A 246 14.51 -5.51 -6.96
CA CYS A 246 14.19 -6.92 -6.96
C CYS A 246 12.78 -7.10 -7.52
N HIS A 247 12.68 -7.95 -8.54
CA HIS A 247 11.43 -8.48 -9.07
C HIS A 247 11.41 -10.00 -8.80
N PRO A 248 10.24 -10.61 -8.56
CA PRO A 248 10.16 -12.04 -8.28
C PRO A 248 10.77 -12.85 -9.42
N LYS A 249 11.63 -13.83 -9.06
CA LYS A 249 12.38 -14.67 -10.02
C LYS A 249 11.62 -15.93 -10.49
N GLY A 250 10.34 -16.10 -10.14
CA GLY A 250 9.55 -17.25 -10.61
C GLY A 250 8.19 -17.43 -9.94
N LEU A 251 7.24 -17.96 -10.72
CA LEU A 251 5.81 -18.26 -10.46
C LEU A 251 4.79 -17.09 -10.32
N SER A 252 5.13 -15.88 -10.78
CA SER A 252 4.10 -14.96 -11.29
C SER A 252 4.09 -14.86 -12.83
N LEU A 253 4.88 -15.71 -13.50
CA LEU A 253 5.13 -15.73 -14.95
C LEU A 253 5.35 -17.15 -15.50
N ALA A 254 4.72 -18.17 -14.90
CA ALA A 254 4.61 -19.47 -15.58
C ALA A 254 3.26 -19.51 -16.30
N LEU A 255 3.36 -19.41 -17.63
CA LEU A 255 2.31 -19.48 -18.66
C LEU A 255 1.22 -20.52 -18.39
#